data_AF-A0A662C6N1-F1
#
_entry.id   AF-A0A662C6N1-F1
#
_cell.length_a   1.000
_cell.length_b   1.000
_cell.length_c   1.000
_cell.angle_alpha   90.00
_cell.angle_beta   90.00
_cell.angle_gamma   90.00
#
_symmetry.space_group_name_H-M   'P 1'
#
loop_
_entity.id
_entity.type
_entity.pdbx_description
1 polymer ?
#
loop_
_entity_poly.entity_id
_entity_poly.type
_entity_poly.pdbx_seq_one_letter_code
_entity_poly.pdbx_strand_id
1 'polypeptide(L)'
;MSGNQQTEIRIKLNTIEEALEDIRNGKIIIVVDDEDRENEGDFVCAAELVTPETVNFMASNGKGLICASLTEERCAELDLPLMVSSNTSSHATAFTVSVDLLKGCTTGISASDRAKTLRALVDPATRPDDLGRPGHIFPLKSKRQGVLRRAGHTEAAVDLTVMAGLKPGGVLVEIMNEDGSMARLPELSLIAEEHHLKMVTIKDLIAYRINSDSIVLKGTEVKLPTEYGEFNLIPFIQKSNGLEHVAITKGTWNQEENVLVRVHSSCVTGDIFGSFR
;
A
#
# COMPACT_ATOMS: atom_id res chain seq x y z
N MET A 1 -8.16 31.07 38.10
CA MET A 1 -7.37 30.73 36.89
C MET A 1 -6.86 29.30 37.06
N SER A 2 -7.69 28.32 36.73
CA SER A 2 -7.27 26.91 36.63
C SER A 2 -6.92 26.66 35.16
N GLY A 3 -5.63 26.73 34.85
CA GLY A 3 -5.13 26.42 33.52
C GLY A 3 -5.44 24.97 33.19
N ASN A 4 -6.20 24.78 32.11
CA ASN A 4 -6.46 23.48 31.51
C ASN A 4 -5.13 23.01 30.89
N GLN A 5 -4.37 22.17 31.60
CA GLN A 5 -3.21 21.48 31.02
C GLN A 5 -3.76 20.37 30.14
N GLN A 6 -4.13 20.70 28.89
CA GLN A 6 -4.16 19.69 27.83
C GLN A 6 -2.73 19.22 27.64
N THR A 7 -2.44 18.02 28.14
CA THR A 7 -1.20 17.32 27.83
C THR A 7 -1.19 17.11 26.32
N GLU A 8 -0.36 17.85 25.59
CA GLU A 8 -0.11 17.60 24.16
C GLU A 8 0.50 16.20 24.05
N ILE A 9 -0.33 15.21 23.69
CA ILE A 9 0.15 13.88 23.35
C ILE A 9 1.01 14.05 22.10
N ARG A 10 2.33 13.89 22.25
CA ARG A 10 3.25 13.98 21.13
C ARG A 10 3.16 12.69 20.32
N ILE A 11 2.22 12.66 19.38
CA ILE A 11 2.00 11.52 18.48
C ILE A 11 3.28 11.29 17.67
N LYS A 12 3.86 10.10 17.81
CA LYS A 12 5.09 9.70 17.12
C LYS A 12 4.75 8.68 16.05
N LEU A 13 4.86 9.09 14.79
CA LEU A 13 4.82 8.19 13.64
C LEU A 13 6.20 7.58 13.38
N ASN A 14 6.20 6.34 12.91
CA ASN A 14 7.39 5.60 12.50
C ASN A 14 7.73 5.85 11.03
N THR A 15 8.96 5.54 10.64
CA THR A 15 9.31 5.59 9.22
C THR A 15 8.74 4.36 8.49
N ILE A 16 8.57 4.48 7.18
CA ILE A 16 8.10 3.36 6.36
C ILE A 16 9.09 2.20 6.41
N GLU A 17 10.40 2.47 6.45
CA GLU A 17 11.43 1.43 6.57
C GLU A 17 11.31 0.62 7.87
N GLU A 18 11.02 1.28 9.00
CA GLU A 18 10.76 0.57 10.27
C GLU A 18 9.53 -0.34 10.16
N ALA A 19 8.46 0.13 9.53
CA ALA A 19 7.25 -0.65 9.32
C ALA A 19 7.45 -1.84 8.36
N LEU A 20 8.24 -1.65 7.29
CA LEU A 20 8.59 -2.72 6.36
C LEU A 20 9.41 -3.83 7.04
N GLU A 21 10.31 -3.47 7.95
CA GLU A 21 11.07 -4.45 8.73
C GLU A 21 10.16 -5.26 9.67
N ASP A 22 9.22 -4.62 10.34
CA ASP A 22 8.26 -5.32 11.19
C ASP A 22 7.33 -6.24 10.40
N ILE A 23 6.85 -5.80 9.23
CA ILE A 23 6.05 -6.65 8.33
C ILE A 23 6.87 -7.84 7.82
N ARG A 24 8.14 -7.63 7.44
CA ARG A 24 9.06 -8.71 7.02
C ARG A 24 9.25 -9.77 8.09
N ASN A 25 9.21 -9.36 9.36
CA ASN A 25 9.31 -10.23 10.52
C ASN A 25 7.96 -10.81 10.98
N GLY A 26 6.88 -10.63 10.21
CA GLY A 26 5.55 -11.18 10.50
C GLY A 26 4.82 -10.45 11.63
N LYS A 27 5.24 -9.24 11.99
CA LYS A 27 4.58 -8.43 13.03
C LYS A 27 3.40 -7.64 12.44
N ILE A 28 2.53 -7.21 13.36
CA ILE A 28 1.43 -6.31 13.08
C ILE A 28 1.95 -4.86 13.17
N ILE A 29 1.44 -3.99 12.30
CA ILE A 29 1.61 -2.53 12.40
C ILE A 29 0.25 -1.85 12.38
N ILE A 30 0.21 -0.56 12.69
CA ILE A 30 -0.96 0.29 12.49
C ILE A 30 -0.72 1.16 11.25
N VAL A 31 -1.69 1.16 10.33
CA VAL A 31 -1.73 2.08 9.19
C VAL A 31 -2.91 3.03 9.39
N VAL A 32 -2.66 4.33 9.30
CA VAL A 32 -3.69 5.37 9.44
C VAL A 32 -3.88 6.08 8.11
N ASP A 33 -5.13 6.34 7.73
CA ASP A 33 -5.44 7.17 6.58
C ASP A 33 -5.53 8.67 6.91
N ASP A 34 -5.88 9.49 5.93
CA ASP A 34 -5.95 10.94 6.11
C ASP A 34 -7.19 11.34 6.92
N GLU A 35 -7.12 12.45 7.66
CA GLU A 35 -8.23 12.97 8.48
C GLU A 35 -9.49 13.26 7.63
N ASP A 36 -9.29 13.61 6.36
CA ASP A 36 -10.35 13.92 5.39
C ASP A 36 -10.96 12.66 4.73
N ARG A 37 -10.47 11.45 5.04
CA ARG A 37 -10.95 10.18 4.46
C ARG A 37 -11.80 9.39 5.47
N GLU A 38 -11.27 8.35 6.09
CA GLU A 38 -11.96 7.59 7.16
C GLU A 38 -11.56 8.14 8.54
N ASN A 39 -10.36 8.74 8.65
CA ASN A 39 -9.71 9.16 9.89
C ASN A 39 -9.55 7.98 10.86
N GLU A 40 -9.30 6.79 10.31
CA GLU A 40 -9.29 5.50 11.01
C GLU A 40 -7.92 4.84 10.91
N GLY A 41 -7.66 3.92 11.83
CA GLY A 41 -6.47 3.09 11.83
C GLY A 41 -6.83 1.61 11.69
N ASP A 42 -6.06 0.92 10.86
CA ASP A 42 -6.16 -0.52 10.68
C ASP A 42 -4.92 -1.21 11.23
N PHE A 43 -5.11 -2.35 11.90
CA PHE A 43 -4.02 -3.30 12.06
C PHE A 43 -3.72 -3.94 10.72
N VAL A 44 -2.45 -3.92 10.30
CA VAL A 44 -1.99 -4.50 9.04
C VAL A 44 -0.85 -5.48 9.29
N CYS A 45 -0.89 -6.63 8.62
CA CYS A 45 0.22 -7.60 8.60
C CYS A 45 0.28 -8.38 7.27
N ALA A 46 1.36 -9.12 7.04
CA ALA A 46 1.51 -9.95 5.85
C ALA A 46 0.67 -11.23 5.93
N ALA A 47 -0.15 -11.49 4.90
CA ALA A 47 -1.03 -12.66 4.89
C ALA A 47 -0.26 -13.98 4.86
N GLU A 48 0.94 -14.03 4.27
CA GLU A 48 1.73 -15.27 4.22
C GLU A 48 2.35 -15.66 5.57
N LEU A 49 2.57 -14.68 6.46
CA LEU A 49 3.20 -14.86 7.76
C LEU A 49 2.18 -14.90 8.92
N VAL A 50 0.90 -14.68 8.64
CA VAL A 50 -0.13 -14.63 9.67
C VAL A 50 -0.20 -15.95 10.45
N THR A 51 -0.33 -15.87 11.77
CA THR A 51 -0.49 -17.04 12.64
C THR A 51 -1.87 -17.01 13.33
N PRO A 52 -2.31 -18.12 13.96
CA PRO A 52 -3.51 -18.10 14.79
C PRO A 52 -3.46 -17.02 15.89
N GLU A 53 -2.28 -16.78 16.46
CA GLU A 53 -2.07 -15.74 17.47
C GLU A 53 -2.26 -14.34 16.88
N THR A 54 -1.72 -14.09 15.68
CA THR A 54 -1.95 -12.83 14.94
C THR A 54 -3.44 -12.59 14.70
N VAL A 55 -4.17 -13.60 14.20
CA VAL A 55 -5.62 -13.49 13.95
C VAL A 55 -6.39 -13.28 15.23
N ASN A 56 -6.03 -13.98 16.32
CA ASN A 56 -6.67 -13.80 17.61
C ASN A 56 -6.45 -12.38 18.13
N PHE A 57 -5.22 -11.85 18.04
CA PHE A 57 -4.92 -10.46 18.39
C PHE A 57 -5.77 -9.49 17.58
N MET A 58 -5.81 -9.64 16.25
CA MET A 58 -6.62 -8.79 15.36
C MET A 58 -8.12 -8.86 15.71
N ALA A 59 -8.64 -10.04 16.03
CA ALA A 59 -10.04 -10.21 16.41
C ALA A 59 -10.36 -9.60 17.78
N SER A 60 -9.45 -9.66 18.74
CA SER A 60 -9.66 -9.14 20.10
C SER A 60 -9.45 -7.63 20.22
N ASN A 61 -8.43 -7.10 19.54
CA ASN A 61 -8.03 -5.69 19.67
C ASN A 61 -8.50 -4.83 18.50
N GLY A 62 -8.69 -5.41 17.30
CA GLY A 62 -9.27 -4.68 16.17
C GLY A 62 -10.78 -4.58 16.32
N LYS A 63 -11.44 -5.72 16.56
CA LYS A 63 -12.91 -5.87 16.68
C LYS A 63 -13.71 -5.54 15.41
N GLY A 64 -13.05 -5.02 14.37
CA GLY A 64 -13.58 -4.86 13.02
C GLY A 64 -13.61 -6.14 12.19
N LEU A 65 -13.68 -5.96 10.87
CA LEU A 65 -13.80 -7.06 9.92
C LEU A 65 -12.42 -7.49 9.40
N ILE A 66 -11.98 -8.70 9.75
CA ILE A 66 -10.71 -9.24 9.23
C ILE A 66 -10.84 -9.49 7.72
N CYS A 67 -10.11 -8.70 6.95
CA CYS A 67 -10.11 -8.73 5.50
C CYS A 67 -8.75 -9.16 4.93
N ALA A 68 -8.77 -9.74 3.74
CA ALA A 68 -7.56 -10.10 2.99
C ALA A 68 -7.42 -9.19 1.77
N SER A 69 -6.43 -8.31 1.76
CA SER A 69 -6.15 -7.46 0.60
C SER A 69 -5.30 -8.20 -0.41
N LEU A 70 -5.81 -8.34 -1.64
CA LEU A 70 -5.20 -9.10 -2.72
C LEU A 70 -5.07 -8.24 -3.98
N THR A 71 -4.11 -8.57 -4.85
CA THR A 71 -3.98 -7.93 -6.16
C THR A 71 -5.14 -8.29 -7.08
N GLU A 72 -5.40 -7.45 -8.10
CA GLU A 72 -6.42 -7.75 -9.11
C GLU A 72 -6.15 -9.08 -9.83
N GLU A 73 -4.87 -9.35 -10.11
CA GLU A 73 -4.40 -10.59 -10.72
C GLU A 73 -4.71 -11.79 -9.83
N ARG A 74 -4.44 -11.68 -8.53
CA ARG A 74 -4.68 -12.78 -7.59
C ARG A 74 -6.17 -13.06 -7.39
N CYS A 75 -7.00 -12.02 -7.34
CA CYS A 75 -8.45 -12.19 -7.33
C CYS A 75 -8.96 -12.90 -8.60
N ALA A 76 -8.37 -12.60 -9.77
CA ALA A 76 -8.73 -13.26 -11.03
C ALA A 76 -8.29 -14.74 -11.06
N GLU A 77 -7.07 -15.05 -10.61
CA GLU A 77 -6.55 -16.42 -10.51
C GLU A 77 -7.41 -17.32 -9.62
N LEU A 78 -7.92 -16.76 -8.51
CA LEU A 78 -8.73 -17.48 -7.53
C LEU A 78 -10.23 -17.44 -7.82
N ASP A 79 -10.66 -16.87 -8.95
CA ASP A 79 -12.07 -16.66 -9.29
C ASP A 79 -12.87 -16.02 -8.12
N LEU A 80 -12.42 -14.82 -7.73
CA LEU A 80 -13.01 -14.00 -6.67
C LEU A 80 -13.73 -12.78 -7.28
N PRO A 81 -14.96 -12.94 -7.79
CA PRO A 81 -15.74 -11.81 -8.29
C PRO A 81 -16.12 -10.87 -7.15
N LEU A 82 -16.40 -9.61 -7.48
CA LEU A 82 -16.96 -8.64 -6.53
C LEU A 82 -18.30 -9.16 -6.00
N MET A 83 -18.55 -8.98 -4.70
CA MET A 83 -19.76 -9.53 -4.07
C MET A 83 -21.05 -8.84 -4.53
N VAL A 84 -20.95 -7.61 -5.03
CA VAL A 84 -22.06 -6.83 -5.58
C VAL A 84 -21.70 -6.29 -6.95
N SER A 85 -22.69 -6.23 -7.85
CA SER A 85 -22.54 -5.71 -9.21
C SER A 85 -22.42 -4.18 -9.26
N SER A 86 -23.13 -3.48 -8.36
CA SER A 86 -23.08 -2.03 -8.21
C SER A 86 -22.71 -1.67 -6.78
N ASN A 87 -21.46 -1.23 -6.56
CA ASN A 87 -20.99 -0.83 -5.24
C ASN A 87 -21.41 0.62 -4.95
N THR A 88 -22.31 0.79 -3.99
CA THR A 88 -22.84 2.10 -3.57
C THR A 88 -22.33 2.54 -2.19
N SER A 89 -21.29 1.88 -1.67
CA SER A 89 -20.66 2.28 -0.40
C SER A 89 -19.87 3.58 -0.55
N SER A 90 -19.76 4.34 0.55
CA SER A 90 -19.09 5.66 0.59
C SER A 90 -17.67 5.65 0.01
N HIS A 91 -16.88 4.61 0.31
CA HIS A 91 -15.50 4.48 -0.13
C HIS A 91 -15.30 3.47 -1.26
N ALA A 92 -16.41 2.92 -1.79
CA ALA A 92 -16.44 1.90 -2.83
C ALA A 92 -15.46 0.74 -2.59
N THR A 93 -15.32 0.32 -1.32
CA THR A 93 -14.40 -0.74 -0.90
C THR A 93 -14.70 -2.03 -1.66
N ALA A 94 -13.69 -2.59 -2.32
CA ALA A 94 -13.86 -3.59 -3.36
C ALA A 94 -13.94 -5.02 -2.81
N PHE A 95 -14.97 -5.28 -1.99
CA PHE A 95 -15.25 -6.61 -1.45
C PHE A 95 -15.55 -7.63 -2.55
N THR A 96 -14.88 -8.77 -2.46
CA THR A 96 -15.21 -9.98 -3.22
C THR A 96 -16.12 -10.89 -2.41
N VAL A 97 -16.59 -11.97 -3.01
CA VAL A 97 -17.29 -13.04 -2.27
C VAL A 97 -16.42 -13.54 -1.11
N SER A 98 -17.03 -13.77 0.06
CA SER A 98 -16.30 -14.29 1.21
C SER A 98 -15.90 -15.75 1.01
N VAL A 99 -14.79 -16.15 1.63
CA VAL A 99 -14.21 -17.49 1.43
C VAL A 99 -13.68 -18.12 2.70
N ASP A 100 -13.61 -19.44 2.69
CA ASP A 100 -12.84 -20.26 3.63
C ASP A 100 -12.02 -21.31 2.87
N LEU A 101 -10.84 -21.66 3.38
CA LEU A 101 -10.11 -22.81 2.89
C LEU A 101 -10.86 -24.10 3.26
N LEU A 102 -11.10 -24.99 2.29
CA LEU A 102 -11.84 -26.23 2.52
C LEU A 102 -11.00 -27.28 3.26
N LYS A 103 -9.74 -27.46 2.86
CA LYS A 103 -8.87 -28.50 3.41
C LYS A 103 -8.08 -27.99 4.60
N GLY A 104 -8.18 -28.71 5.72
CA GLY A 104 -7.44 -28.40 6.94
C GLY A 104 -8.12 -27.37 7.86
N CYS A 105 -9.32 -26.91 7.49
CA CYS A 105 -10.20 -26.11 8.35
C CYS A 105 -11.41 -26.94 8.79
N THR A 106 -12.15 -26.42 9.78
CA THR A 106 -13.39 -26.99 10.30
C THR A 106 -14.58 -26.15 9.88
N THR A 107 -15.02 -25.22 10.75
CA THR A 107 -16.11 -24.29 10.48
C THR A 107 -15.63 -23.00 9.82
N GLY A 108 -14.32 -22.75 9.77
CA GLY A 108 -13.74 -21.56 9.12
C GLY A 108 -13.53 -20.37 10.07
N ILE A 109 -14.33 -20.23 11.13
CA ILE A 109 -14.34 -19.01 11.97
C ILE A 109 -13.21 -18.93 13.01
N SER A 110 -12.63 -20.07 13.40
CA SER A 110 -11.59 -20.08 14.43
C SER A 110 -10.37 -19.27 14.00
N ALA A 111 -9.58 -18.76 14.95
CA ALA A 111 -8.35 -18.04 14.60
C ALA A 111 -7.38 -18.92 13.78
N SER A 112 -7.34 -20.23 14.06
CA SER A 112 -6.55 -21.20 13.30
C SER A 112 -7.04 -21.35 11.85
N ASP A 113 -8.36 -21.50 11.67
CA ASP A 113 -8.95 -21.69 10.34
C ASP A 113 -8.81 -20.43 9.49
N ARG A 114 -9.13 -19.26 10.07
CA ARG A 114 -8.92 -17.95 9.43
C ARG A 114 -7.46 -17.73 9.03
N ALA A 115 -6.49 -18.05 9.89
CA ALA A 115 -5.07 -17.94 9.56
C ALA A 115 -4.67 -18.85 8.37
N LYS A 116 -5.22 -20.07 8.30
CA LYS A 116 -4.99 -20.97 7.15
C LYS A 116 -5.60 -20.42 5.87
N THR A 117 -6.83 -19.91 5.92
CA THR A 117 -7.50 -19.27 4.78
C THR A 117 -6.70 -18.07 4.27
N LEU A 118 -6.26 -17.18 5.16
CA LEU A 118 -5.45 -16.01 4.84
C LEU A 118 -4.14 -16.38 4.14
N ARG A 119 -3.39 -17.38 4.65
CA ARG A 119 -2.18 -17.88 4.00
C ARG A 119 -2.47 -18.53 2.64
N ALA A 120 -3.55 -19.29 2.52
CA ALA A 120 -3.94 -19.92 1.26
C ALA A 120 -4.28 -18.90 0.17
N LEU A 121 -4.90 -17.77 0.53
CA LEU A 121 -5.23 -16.71 -0.42
C LEU A 121 -4.01 -16.11 -1.12
N VAL A 122 -2.84 -16.12 -0.49
CA VAL A 122 -1.57 -15.64 -1.09
C VAL A 122 -0.65 -16.76 -1.56
N ASP A 123 -0.99 -18.03 -1.33
CA ASP A 123 -0.17 -19.16 -1.78
C ASP A 123 -0.38 -19.43 -3.28
N PRO A 124 0.65 -19.31 -4.14
CA PRO A 124 0.52 -19.55 -5.58
C PRO A 124 0.02 -20.95 -5.95
N ALA A 125 0.11 -21.93 -5.04
CA ALA A 125 -0.40 -23.28 -5.28
C ALA A 125 -1.93 -23.41 -5.09
N THR A 126 -2.57 -22.48 -4.38
CA THR A 126 -4.01 -22.51 -4.10
C THR A 126 -4.80 -22.29 -5.39
N ARG A 127 -5.79 -23.17 -5.62
CA ARG A 127 -6.70 -23.11 -6.76
C ARG A 127 -8.09 -22.63 -6.33
N PRO A 128 -8.92 -22.11 -7.25
CA PRO A 128 -10.29 -21.68 -6.93
C PRO A 128 -11.13 -22.73 -6.18
N ASP A 129 -10.97 -24.00 -6.52
CA ASP A 129 -11.71 -25.14 -5.94
C ASP A 129 -11.23 -25.54 -4.53
N ASP A 130 -10.09 -25.00 -4.06
CA ASP A 130 -9.64 -25.19 -2.68
C ASP A 130 -10.40 -24.27 -1.70
N LEU A 131 -11.16 -23.30 -2.23
CA LEU A 131 -11.87 -22.27 -1.48
C LEU A 131 -13.38 -22.50 -1.50
N GLY A 132 -13.99 -22.60 -0.32
CA GLY A 132 -15.43 -22.57 -0.14
C GLY A 132 -15.96 -21.15 -0.28
N ARG A 133 -17.17 -21.00 -0.84
CA ARG A 133 -17.90 -19.74 -1.00
C ARG A 133 -19.36 -19.99 -0.57
N PRO A 134 -19.93 -19.26 0.42
CA PRO A 134 -19.30 -18.22 1.24
C PRO A 134 -18.31 -18.79 2.27
N GLY A 135 -17.63 -17.90 3.00
CA GLY A 135 -16.82 -18.23 4.19
C GLY A 135 -16.62 -17.03 5.12
N HIS A 136 -15.59 -17.06 5.96
CA HIS A 136 -15.39 -16.11 7.07
C HIS A 136 -14.22 -15.14 6.88
N ILE A 137 -13.47 -15.26 5.78
CA ILE A 137 -12.51 -14.22 5.34
C ILE A 137 -13.13 -13.45 4.18
N PHE A 138 -12.92 -12.13 4.19
CA PHE A 138 -13.46 -11.19 3.19
C PHE A 138 -12.32 -10.64 2.34
N PRO A 139 -12.08 -11.20 1.13
CA PRO A 139 -11.03 -10.68 0.29
C PRO A 139 -11.43 -9.33 -0.35
N LEU A 140 -10.49 -8.40 -0.33
CA LEU A 140 -10.58 -7.06 -0.89
C LEU A 140 -9.67 -6.97 -2.11
N LYS A 141 -10.20 -6.47 -3.22
CA LYS A 141 -9.43 -6.29 -4.45
C LYS A 141 -8.72 -4.93 -4.46
N SER A 142 -7.41 -4.95 -4.26
CA SER A 142 -6.52 -3.79 -4.36
C SER A 142 -6.40 -3.31 -5.79
N LYS A 143 -6.39 -1.99 -6.01
CA LYS A 143 -6.16 -1.39 -7.33
C LYS A 143 -4.72 -1.56 -7.78
N ARG A 144 -4.54 -1.79 -9.09
CA ARG A 144 -3.20 -1.70 -9.72
C ARG A 144 -2.57 -0.35 -9.42
N GLN A 145 -1.26 -0.36 -9.19
CA GLN A 145 -0.46 0.78 -8.71
C GLN A 145 -0.70 1.19 -7.24
N GLY A 146 -1.50 0.43 -6.49
CA GLY A 146 -1.59 0.53 -5.03
C GLY A 146 -1.98 1.93 -4.55
N VAL A 147 -1.30 2.40 -3.50
CA VAL A 147 -1.63 3.68 -2.84
C VAL A 147 -1.45 4.89 -3.74
N LEU A 148 -0.65 4.76 -4.81
CA LEU A 148 -0.49 5.81 -5.83
C LEU A 148 -1.75 5.98 -6.70
N ARG A 149 -2.60 4.94 -6.78
CA ARG A 149 -3.87 4.98 -7.51
C ARG A 149 -5.06 5.23 -6.61
N ARG A 150 -5.09 4.61 -5.42
CA ARG A 150 -6.14 4.78 -4.42
C ARG A 150 -5.49 4.78 -3.03
N ALA A 151 -5.56 5.90 -2.33
CA ALA A 151 -5.06 6.04 -0.97
C ALA A 151 -6.00 5.37 0.05
N GLY A 152 -5.98 4.04 0.14
CA GLY A 152 -6.80 3.29 1.10
C GLY A 152 -6.05 2.13 1.75
N HIS A 153 -6.55 1.64 2.88
CA HIS A 153 -5.95 0.56 3.66
C HIS A 153 -5.76 -0.72 2.85
N THR A 154 -6.69 -1.04 1.95
CA THR A 154 -6.59 -2.17 1.02
C THR A 154 -5.32 -2.11 0.15
N GLU A 155 -5.06 -0.95 -0.45
CA GLU A 155 -3.88 -0.73 -1.27
C GLU A 155 -2.60 -0.72 -0.43
N ALA A 156 -2.65 -0.06 0.74
CA ALA A 156 -1.51 0.02 1.64
C ALA A 156 -1.05 -1.37 2.11
N ALA A 157 -1.99 -2.25 2.48
CA ALA A 157 -1.68 -3.61 2.92
C ALA A 157 -0.94 -4.41 1.83
N VAL A 158 -1.35 -4.32 0.57
CA VAL A 158 -0.65 -4.99 -0.55
C VAL A 158 0.72 -4.36 -0.78
N ASP A 159 0.80 -3.03 -0.90
CA ASP A 159 2.05 -2.33 -1.19
C ASP A 159 3.12 -2.60 -0.15
N LEU A 160 2.77 -2.54 1.14
CA LEU A 160 3.70 -2.79 2.24
C LEU A 160 4.25 -4.23 2.19
N THR A 161 3.42 -5.23 1.87
CA THR A 161 3.90 -6.62 1.74
C THR A 161 4.86 -6.80 0.57
N VAL A 162 4.56 -6.19 -0.59
CA VAL A 162 5.44 -6.23 -1.76
C VAL A 162 6.76 -5.54 -1.48
N MET A 163 6.73 -4.35 -0.87
CA MET A 163 7.92 -3.58 -0.51
C MET A 163 8.76 -4.25 0.59
N ALA A 164 8.13 -5.07 1.45
CA ALA A 164 8.82 -5.89 2.43
C ALA A 164 9.56 -7.10 1.79
N GLY A 165 9.31 -7.40 0.51
CA GLY A 165 9.87 -8.57 -0.19
C GLY A 165 9.06 -9.84 0.03
N LEU A 166 7.80 -9.71 0.43
CA LEU A 166 6.86 -10.80 0.69
C LEU A 166 5.91 -11.00 -0.49
N LYS A 167 5.14 -12.10 -0.46
CA LYS A 167 4.08 -12.39 -1.41
C LYS A 167 3.05 -11.25 -1.40
N PRO A 168 2.55 -10.81 -2.57
CA PRO A 168 1.57 -9.75 -2.65
C PRO A 168 0.26 -10.14 -1.96
N GLY A 169 0.01 -9.57 -0.78
CA GLY A 169 -1.25 -9.72 -0.07
C GLY A 169 -1.12 -9.57 1.44
N GLY A 170 -1.98 -8.72 2.00
CA GLY A 170 -1.98 -8.37 3.42
C GLY A 170 -3.29 -8.70 4.12
N VAL A 171 -3.26 -8.69 5.44
CA VAL A 171 -4.44 -8.78 6.30
C VAL A 171 -4.67 -7.42 6.92
N LEU A 172 -5.92 -6.97 6.96
CA LEU A 172 -6.30 -5.75 7.66
C LEU A 172 -7.54 -5.95 8.53
N VAL A 173 -7.64 -5.17 9.60
CA VAL A 173 -8.84 -5.02 10.42
C VAL A 173 -8.88 -3.63 11.02
N GLU A 174 -10.03 -2.99 10.99
CA GLU A 174 -10.23 -1.68 11.58
C GLU A 174 -10.13 -1.77 13.12
N ILE A 175 -9.62 -0.71 13.76
CA ILE A 175 -9.40 -0.67 15.21
C ILE A 175 -10.53 0.09 15.90
N MET A 176 -11.22 -0.57 16.84
CA MET A 176 -12.30 0.02 17.64
C MET A 176 -11.90 0.18 19.11
N ASN A 177 -12.38 1.27 19.72
CA ASN A 177 -12.35 1.50 21.15
C ASN A 177 -13.23 0.46 21.89
N GLU A 178 -13.05 0.37 23.21
CA GLU A 178 -13.87 -0.52 24.07
C GLU A 178 -15.37 -0.20 24.04
N ASP A 179 -15.74 1.05 23.77
CA ASP A 179 -17.14 1.47 23.66
C ASP A 179 -17.75 1.19 22.26
N GLY A 180 -16.96 0.62 21.34
CA GLY A 180 -17.36 0.30 19.98
C GLY A 180 -17.25 1.46 18.99
N SER A 181 -16.79 2.64 19.42
CA SER A 181 -16.43 3.72 18.50
C SER A 181 -15.11 3.42 17.76
N MET A 182 -14.90 4.05 16.62
CA MET A 182 -13.66 3.88 15.85
C MET A 182 -12.50 4.62 16.52
N ALA A 183 -11.36 3.94 16.69
CA ALA A 183 -10.17 4.53 17.31
C ALA A 183 -9.56 5.60 16.40
N ARG A 184 -9.37 6.80 16.94
CA ARG A 184 -8.75 7.94 16.25
C ARG A 184 -7.28 8.07 16.63
N LEU A 185 -6.54 8.95 15.94
CA LEU A 185 -5.10 9.08 16.07
C LEU A 185 -4.55 9.14 17.52
N PRO A 186 -5.17 9.87 18.48
CA PRO A 186 -4.72 9.84 19.88
C PRO A 186 -4.85 8.47 20.55
N GLU A 187 -5.95 7.76 20.29
CA GLU A 187 -6.23 6.42 20.84
C GLU A 187 -5.33 5.38 20.18
N LEU A 188 -5.15 5.46 18.86
CA LEU A 188 -4.22 4.63 18.09
C LEU A 188 -2.79 4.77 18.59
N SER A 189 -2.36 5.97 18.98
CA SER A 189 -1.04 6.19 19.58
C SER A 189 -0.87 5.44 20.91
N LEU A 190 -1.92 5.38 21.74
CA LEU A 190 -1.89 4.63 23.00
C LEU A 190 -1.85 3.12 22.74
N ILE A 191 -2.65 2.63 21.79
CA ILE A 191 -2.68 1.22 21.37
C ILE A 191 -1.33 0.79 20.78
N ALA A 192 -0.71 1.65 19.97
CA ALA A 192 0.63 1.41 19.43
C ALA A 192 1.68 1.28 20.53
N GLU A 193 1.63 2.14 21.55
CA GLU A 193 2.55 2.06 22.69
C GLU A 193 2.31 0.81 23.54
N GLU A 194 1.05 0.51 23.88
CA GLU A 194 0.65 -0.65 24.69
C GLU A 194 1.10 -1.98 24.07
N HIS A 195 0.92 -2.13 22.77
CA HIS A 195 1.26 -3.36 22.06
C HIS A 195 2.61 -3.32 21.35
N HIS A 196 3.38 -2.24 21.55
CA HIS A 196 4.68 -2.01 20.92
C HIS A 196 4.67 -2.13 19.39
N LEU A 197 3.63 -1.57 18.76
CA LEU A 197 3.41 -1.61 17.33
C LEU A 197 3.95 -0.34 16.66
N LYS A 198 4.46 -0.49 15.44
CA LYS A 198 4.80 0.66 14.59
C LYS A 198 3.53 1.25 14.02
N MET A 199 3.48 2.58 13.93
CA MET A 199 2.36 3.31 13.34
C MET A 199 2.84 4.21 12.20
N VAL A 200 2.24 4.07 11.03
CA VAL A 200 2.58 4.84 9.83
C VAL A 200 1.32 5.39 9.16
N THR A 201 1.49 6.36 8.27
CA THR A 201 0.38 6.94 7.50
C THR A 201 0.42 6.49 6.04
N ILE A 202 -0.75 6.39 5.40
CA ILE A 202 -0.84 6.18 3.95
C ILE A 202 -0.15 7.32 3.19
N LYS A 203 -0.20 8.54 3.73
CA LYS A 203 0.49 9.71 3.16
C LYS A 203 2.00 9.52 3.12
N ASP A 204 2.61 9.06 4.20
CA ASP A 204 4.05 8.78 4.25
C ASP A 204 4.41 7.59 3.35
N LEU A 205 3.53 6.59 3.25
CA LEU A 205 3.71 5.47 2.32
C LEU A 205 3.71 5.96 0.87
N ILE A 206 2.79 6.84 0.49
CA ILE A 206 2.75 7.47 -0.84
C ILE A 206 4.04 8.25 -1.11
N ALA A 207 4.47 9.09 -0.17
CA ALA A 207 5.70 9.87 -0.31
C ALA A 207 6.93 8.95 -0.43
N TYR A 208 7.00 7.90 0.39
CA TYR A 208 8.05 6.90 0.32
C TYR A 208 8.07 6.20 -1.03
N ARG A 209 6.90 5.77 -1.55
CA ARG A 209 6.80 5.14 -2.87
C ARG A 209 7.22 6.08 -4.00
N ILE A 210 6.84 7.36 -3.97
CA ILE A 210 7.26 8.33 -4.99
C ILE A 210 8.78 8.50 -4.99
N ASN A 211 9.42 8.46 -3.81
CA ASN A 211 10.87 8.63 -3.67
C ASN A 211 11.67 7.34 -3.96
N SER A 212 11.10 6.17 -3.67
CA SER A 212 11.77 4.86 -3.79
C SER A 212 11.50 4.16 -5.13
N ASP A 213 10.28 4.29 -5.66
CA ASP A 213 9.94 3.72 -6.97
C ASP A 213 10.44 4.66 -8.07
N SER A 214 11.47 4.22 -8.81
CA SER A 214 11.79 4.87 -10.08
C SER A 214 10.59 4.74 -11.01
N ILE A 215 9.84 5.82 -11.20
CA ILE A 215 8.69 5.89 -12.13
C ILE A 215 9.13 5.83 -13.60
N VAL A 216 10.44 5.85 -13.85
CA VAL A 216 11.06 5.79 -15.16
C VAL A 216 11.99 4.57 -15.30
N LEU A 217 12.15 4.09 -16.53
CA LEU A 217 13.20 3.16 -16.94
C LEU A 217 14.27 3.98 -17.66
N LYS A 218 15.49 3.99 -17.14
CA LYS A 218 16.64 4.66 -17.77
C LYS A 218 17.11 3.83 -18.97
N GLY A 219 17.13 4.42 -20.15
CA GLY A 219 17.69 3.82 -21.35
C GLY A 219 19.20 4.03 -21.48
N THR A 220 19.74 3.65 -22.64
CA THR A 220 21.19 3.76 -22.91
C THR A 220 21.57 5.22 -23.18
N GLU A 221 22.62 5.70 -22.52
CA GLU A 221 23.19 7.03 -22.75
C GLU A 221 23.92 7.09 -24.09
N VAL A 222 23.68 8.15 -24.86
CA VAL A 222 24.33 8.40 -26.15
C VAL A 222 24.93 9.81 -26.23
N LYS A 223 25.95 9.98 -27.06
CA LYS A 223 26.53 11.31 -27.34
C LYS A 223 25.63 12.09 -28.31
N LEU A 224 25.38 13.34 -28.00
CA LEU A 224 24.58 14.27 -28.79
C LEU A 224 25.46 15.50 -29.16
N PRO A 225 26.17 15.46 -30.30
CA PRO A 225 26.89 16.63 -30.80
C PRO A 225 25.89 17.64 -31.37
N THR A 226 26.00 18.90 -30.94
CA THR A 226 25.14 20.00 -31.39
C THR A 226 25.99 21.23 -31.73
N GLU A 227 25.39 22.24 -32.36
CA GLU A 227 26.06 23.54 -32.57
C GLU A 227 26.44 24.24 -31.25
N TYR A 228 25.76 23.91 -30.14
CA TYR A 228 26.02 24.44 -28.80
C TYR A 228 27.07 23.61 -28.02
N GLY A 229 27.69 22.63 -28.68
CA GLY A 229 28.72 21.75 -28.16
C GLY A 229 28.24 20.31 -27.96
N GLU A 230 29.07 19.52 -27.26
CA GLU A 230 28.78 18.12 -26.95
C GLU A 230 27.93 17.97 -25.70
N PHE A 231 26.89 17.16 -25.81
CA PHE A 231 26.01 16.75 -24.71
C PHE A 231 25.91 15.22 -24.64
N ASN A 232 25.40 14.72 -23.52
CA ASN A 232 24.88 13.35 -23.44
C ASN A 232 23.35 13.42 -23.48
N LEU A 233 22.72 12.46 -24.15
CA LEU A 233 21.28 12.25 -24.13
C LEU A 233 20.98 10.91 -23.49
N ILE A 234 20.06 10.92 -22.53
CA ILE A 234 19.59 9.72 -21.84
C ILE A 234 18.07 9.65 -22.05
N PRO A 235 17.54 8.63 -22.75
CA PRO A 235 16.11 8.43 -22.84
C PRO A 235 15.58 7.78 -21.55
N PHE A 236 14.37 8.14 -21.16
CA PHE A 236 13.65 7.61 -20.01
C PHE A 236 12.24 7.21 -20.46
N ILE A 237 11.82 5.99 -20.15
CA ILE A 237 10.44 5.53 -20.40
C ILE A 237 9.66 5.61 -19.10
N GLN A 238 8.57 6.36 -19.08
CA GLN A 238 7.66 6.39 -17.94
C GLN A 238 6.89 5.07 -17.84
N LYS A 239 7.06 4.35 -16.73
CA LYS A 239 6.50 3.01 -16.53
C LYS A 239 4.96 2.98 -16.60
N SER A 240 4.30 4.08 -16.24
CA SER A 240 2.83 4.12 -16.11
C SER A 240 2.09 4.24 -17.43
N ASN A 241 2.68 4.87 -18.45
CA ASN A 241 2.02 5.19 -19.71
C ASN A 241 2.89 4.96 -20.95
N GLY A 242 4.15 4.55 -20.77
CA GLY A 242 5.10 4.32 -21.85
C GLY A 242 5.60 5.59 -22.54
N LEU A 243 5.29 6.79 -22.02
CA LEU A 243 5.80 8.03 -22.59
C LEU A 243 7.32 8.11 -22.48
N GLU A 244 7.95 8.52 -23.56
CA GLU A 244 9.39 8.74 -23.63
C GLU A 244 9.73 10.18 -23.27
N HIS A 245 10.69 10.33 -22.36
CA HIS A 245 11.28 11.58 -21.94
C HIS A 245 12.78 11.53 -22.24
N VAL A 246 13.42 12.68 -22.40
CA VAL A 246 14.88 12.75 -22.60
C VAL A 246 15.50 13.70 -21.59
N ALA A 247 16.62 13.31 -21.00
CA ALA A 247 17.50 14.21 -20.27
C ALA A 247 18.73 14.50 -21.11
N ILE A 248 19.04 15.78 -21.29
CA ILE A 248 20.25 16.25 -21.97
C ILE A 248 21.18 16.84 -20.92
N THR A 249 22.39 16.29 -20.80
CA THR A 249 23.38 16.70 -19.78
C THR A 249 24.69 17.14 -20.42
N LYS A 250 25.42 18.01 -19.72
CA LYS A 250 26.75 18.48 -20.13
C LYS A 250 27.71 18.39 -18.95
N GLY A 251 28.86 17.73 -19.15
CA GLY A 251 29.86 17.52 -18.11
C GLY A 251 29.46 16.42 -17.10
N THR A 252 30.06 16.50 -15.91
CA THR A 252 29.83 15.61 -14.77
C THR A 252 29.54 16.45 -13.54
N TRP A 253 28.76 15.93 -12.60
CA TRP A 253 28.40 16.59 -11.34
C TRP A 253 28.35 15.55 -10.22
N ASN A 254 28.39 16.01 -8.98
CA ASN A 254 28.14 15.20 -7.79
C ASN A 254 26.97 15.76 -6.99
N GLN A 255 26.48 14.99 -6.03
CA GLN A 255 25.23 15.28 -5.33
C GLN A 255 25.26 16.56 -4.47
N GLU A 256 26.45 17.09 -4.17
CA GLU A 256 26.64 18.31 -3.37
C GLU A 256 26.76 19.58 -4.24
N GLU A 257 26.84 19.44 -5.56
CA GLU A 257 26.97 20.55 -6.50
C GLU A 257 25.61 21.15 -6.89
N ASN A 258 25.55 22.48 -6.94
CA ASN A 258 24.40 23.18 -7.52
C ASN A 258 24.44 23.07 -9.05
N VAL A 259 23.48 22.35 -9.63
CA VAL A 259 23.39 22.13 -11.08
C VAL A 259 22.33 23.03 -11.69
N LEU A 260 22.65 23.68 -12.82
CA LEU A 260 21.65 24.42 -13.60
C LEU A 260 20.68 23.44 -14.26
N VAL A 261 19.40 23.50 -13.88
CA VAL A 261 18.35 22.61 -14.40
C VAL A 261 17.30 23.41 -15.16
N ARG A 262 16.91 22.89 -16.33
CA ARG A 262 15.75 23.36 -17.09
C ARG A 262 14.83 22.17 -17.36
N VAL A 263 13.61 22.24 -16.82
CA VAL A 263 12.51 21.34 -17.22
C VAL A 263 11.79 21.99 -18.40
N HIS A 264 11.74 21.28 -19.53
CA HIS A 264 11.12 21.76 -20.77
C HIS A 264 10.00 20.83 -21.19
N SER A 265 8.77 21.34 -21.21
CA SER A 265 7.63 20.61 -21.77
C SER A 265 7.66 20.73 -23.29
N SER A 266 7.80 19.59 -23.99
CA SER A 266 7.88 19.59 -25.45
C SER A 266 6.64 20.20 -26.08
N CYS A 267 6.86 21.10 -27.03
CA CYS A 267 5.83 21.73 -27.84
C CYS A 267 6.22 21.57 -29.32
N VAL A 268 5.55 20.67 -30.04
CA VAL A 268 5.87 20.38 -31.45
C VAL A 268 5.81 21.65 -32.31
N THR A 269 4.83 22.53 -32.08
CA THR A 269 4.67 23.76 -32.87
C THR A 269 5.82 24.74 -32.63
N GLY A 270 6.23 24.94 -31.38
CA GLY A 270 7.33 25.84 -31.02
C GLY A 270 8.70 25.23 -31.33
N ASP A 271 8.98 24.05 -30.78
CA ASP A 271 10.31 23.45 -30.75
C ASP A 271 10.76 22.92 -32.12
N ILE A 272 9.83 22.43 -32.94
CA ILE A 272 10.14 21.82 -34.24
C ILE A 272 9.82 22.77 -35.38
N PHE A 273 8.63 23.39 -35.36
CA PHE A 273 8.18 24.24 -36.46
C PHE A 273 8.48 25.74 -36.28
N GLY A 274 9.06 26.14 -35.13
CA GLY A 274 9.41 27.54 -34.87
C GLY A 274 8.20 28.46 -34.78
N SER A 275 7.07 27.96 -34.28
CA SER A 275 5.86 28.76 -34.13
C SER A 275 6.07 29.90 -33.13
N PHE A 276 5.71 31.12 -33.53
CA PHE A 276 5.67 32.30 -32.66
C PHE A 276 4.38 32.39 -31.81
N ARG A 277 3.57 31.32 -31.81
CA ARG A 277 2.28 31.21 -31.09
C ARG A 277 1.89 29.77 -30.81
#